data_AF-A0A2N9LVM8-F1
#
_entry.id   AF-A0A2N9LVM8-F1
#
_cell.length_a   1.000
_cell.length_b   1.000
_cell.length_c   1.000
_cell.angle_alpha   90.00
_cell.angle_beta   90.00
_cell.angle_gamma   90.00
#
_symmetry.space_group_name_H-M   'P 1'
#
loop_
_entity.id
_entity.type
_entity.pdbx_description
1 polymer ?
#
loop_
_entity_poly.entity_id
_entity_poly.type
_entity_poly.pdbx_seq_one_letter_code
_entity_poly.pdbx_strand_id
1 'polypeptide(L)'
;MSLSVAEYRAEHRELERALDNLLHEVSGAAPPFATFCEARALAGAHYAREAPLLETCGIHLAVKIAAQHEEALELAQRAAECWSEGHTRDAVNLMRRFQALAQHNIIEEERDLFPLVELL
;
A
#
# COMPACT_ATOMS: atom_id res chain seq x y z
N MET A 1 1.69 21.47 -3.03
CA MET A 1 0.37 21.40 -3.68
C MET A 1 -0.17 20.01 -3.36
N SER A 2 -1.37 19.91 -2.80
CA SER A 2 -2.05 18.63 -2.62
C SER A 2 -2.48 18.11 -3.99
N LEU A 3 -2.44 16.79 -4.16
CA LEU A 3 -2.98 16.15 -5.36
C LEU A 3 -4.51 16.28 -5.36
N SER A 4 -5.10 16.29 -6.55
CA SER A 4 -6.53 16.10 -6.75
C SER A 4 -6.93 14.64 -6.53
N VAL A 5 -8.21 14.37 -6.25
CA VAL A 5 -8.71 12.99 -6.13
C VAL A 5 -8.48 12.17 -7.41
N ALA A 6 -8.55 12.80 -8.59
CA ALA A 6 -8.24 12.14 -9.85
C ALA A 6 -6.77 11.68 -9.93
N GLU A 7 -5.84 12.48 -9.40
CA GLU A 7 -4.43 12.13 -9.32
C GLU A 7 -4.18 11.01 -8.29
N TYR A 8 -4.82 11.05 -7.11
CA TYR A 8 -4.74 9.94 -6.15
C TYR A 8 -5.28 8.63 -6.73
N ARG A 9 -6.40 8.67 -7.45
CA ARG A 9 -6.91 7.48 -8.17
C ARG A 9 -5.93 6.98 -9.22
N ALA A 10 -5.22 7.87 -9.91
CA ALA A 10 -4.20 7.46 -10.87
C ALA A 10 -3.04 6.74 -10.18
N GLU A 11 -2.60 7.22 -9.01
CA GLU A 11 -1.62 6.53 -8.16
C GLU A 11 -2.13 5.17 -7.69
N HIS A 12 -3.41 5.07 -7.28
CA HIS A 12 -4.03 3.78 -6.94
C HIS A 12 -3.96 2.81 -8.11
N ARG A 13 -4.29 3.22 -9.34
CA ARG A 13 -4.21 2.33 -10.50
C ARG A 13 -2.79 1.87 -10.79
N GLU A 14 -1.78 2.70 -10.50
CA GLU A 14 -0.38 2.29 -10.61
C GLU A 14 0.00 1.28 -9.53
N LEU A 15 -0.36 1.56 -8.29
CA LEU A 15 -0.11 0.67 -7.16
C LEU A 15 -0.83 -0.67 -7.33
N GLU A 16 -2.11 -0.68 -7.71
CA GLU A 16 -2.88 -1.91 -7.99
C GLU A 16 -2.19 -2.80 -9.02
N ARG A 17 -1.69 -2.22 -10.13
CA ARG A 17 -0.94 -3.00 -11.13
C ARG A 17 0.31 -3.65 -10.53
N ALA A 18 1.05 -2.92 -9.70
CA ALA A 18 2.22 -3.47 -9.02
C ALA A 18 1.84 -4.57 -8.00
N LEU A 19 0.73 -4.39 -7.28
CA LEU A 19 0.19 -5.37 -6.33
C LEU A 19 -0.31 -6.64 -7.04
N ASP A 20 -0.94 -6.52 -8.20
CA ASP A 20 -1.38 -7.65 -9.03
C ASP A 20 -0.18 -8.43 -9.58
N ASN A 21 0.85 -7.73 -10.06
CA ASN A 21 2.10 -8.37 -10.49
C ASN A 21 2.76 -9.11 -9.32
N LEU A 22 2.81 -8.50 -8.13
CA LEU A 22 3.33 -9.13 -6.94
C LEU A 22 2.52 -10.38 -6.58
N LEU A 23 1.19 -10.30 -6.60
CA LEU A 23 0.30 -11.43 -6.32
C LEU A 23 0.52 -12.60 -7.29
N HIS A 24 0.73 -12.29 -8.58
CA HIS A 24 1.06 -13.28 -9.59
C HIS A 24 2.35 -14.01 -9.26
N GLU A 25 3.43 -13.29 -8.93
CA GLU A 25 4.73 -13.90 -8.66
C GLU A 25 4.78 -14.66 -7.34
N VAL A 26 4.20 -14.14 -6.25
CA VAL A 26 4.13 -14.88 -4.97
C VAL A 26 3.25 -16.13 -5.07
N SER A 27 2.42 -16.25 -6.10
CA SER A 27 1.62 -17.45 -6.38
C SER A 27 2.28 -18.41 -7.37
N GLY A 28 3.32 -17.94 -8.08
CA GLY A 28 4.03 -18.67 -9.11
C GLY A 28 5.35 -19.27 -8.66
N ALA A 29 6.18 -19.63 -9.65
CA ALA A 29 7.52 -20.17 -9.44
C ALA A 29 8.64 -19.12 -9.59
N ALA A 30 8.30 -17.89 -10.01
CA ALA A 30 9.26 -16.81 -10.19
C ALA A 30 9.60 -16.15 -8.83
N PRO A 31 10.85 -15.70 -8.61
CA PRO A 31 11.22 -14.97 -7.39
C PRO A 31 10.51 -13.60 -7.31
N PRO A 32 9.69 -13.33 -6.28
CA PRO A 32 8.82 -12.15 -6.25
C PRO A 32 9.51 -10.85 -5.79
N PHE A 33 10.80 -10.91 -5.43
CA PHE A 33 11.43 -9.85 -4.64
C PHE A 33 11.58 -8.52 -5.39
N ALA A 34 11.86 -8.56 -6.70
CA ALA A 34 11.98 -7.35 -7.49
C ALA A 34 10.63 -6.61 -7.58
N THR A 35 9.57 -7.33 -7.92
CA THR A 35 8.19 -6.81 -7.99
C THR A 35 7.69 -6.38 -6.61
N PHE A 36 8.08 -7.10 -5.56
CA PHE A 36 7.81 -6.68 -4.18
C PHE A 36 8.45 -5.31 -3.85
N CYS A 37 9.72 -5.10 -4.21
CA CYS A 37 10.41 -3.83 -3.98
C CYS A 37 9.72 -2.67 -4.72
N GLU A 38 9.25 -2.90 -5.94
CA GLU A 38 8.47 -1.94 -6.72
C GLU A 38 7.15 -1.59 -6.02
N ALA A 39 6.33 -2.59 -5.69
CA ALA A 39 5.05 -2.40 -5.01
C ALA A 39 5.22 -1.69 -3.65
N ARG A 40 6.26 -2.07 -2.88
CA ARG A 40 6.62 -1.42 -1.61
C ARG A 40 6.98 0.05 -1.81
N ALA A 41 7.78 0.37 -2.83
CA ALA A 41 8.20 1.73 -3.09
C ALA A 41 7.02 2.63 -3.49
N LEU A 42 6.13 2.11 -4.35
CA LEU A 42 4.90 2.81 -4.74
C LEU A 42 3.97 3.04 -3.55
N ALA A 43 3.72 2.02 -2.73
CA ALA A 43 2.89 2.16 -1.53
C ALA A 43 3.46 3.20 -0.56
N GLY A 44 4.76 3.13 -0.26
CA GLY A 44 5.40 4.10 0.63
C GLY A 44 5.36 5.53 0.10
N ALA A 45 5.57 5.72 -1.20
CA ALA A 45 5.49 7.04 -1.82
C ALA A 45 4.04 7.58 -1.81
N HIS A 46 3.06 6.73 -2.04
CA HIS A 46 1.65 7.07 -2.00
C HIS A 46 1.19 7.47 -0.59
N TYR A 47 1.42 6.63 0.42
CA TYR A 47 1.05 6.93 1.82
C TYR A 47 1.70 8.22 2.32
N ALA A 48 2.96 8.47 1.96
CA ALA A 48 3.64 9.73 2.31
C ALA A 48 2.99 10.98 1.68
N ARG A 49 2.42 10.85 0.47
CA ARG A 49 1.69 11.95 -0.19
C ARG A 49 0.28 12.12 0.35
N GLU A 50 -0.32 11.08 0.90
CA GLU A 50 -1.64 11.14 1.51
C GLU A 50 -1.61 11.67 2.95
N ALA A 51 -0.49 11.54 3.67
CA ALA A 51 -0.40 11.98 5.07
C ALA A 51 -0.92 13.42 5.33
N PRO A 52 -0.59 14.45 4.51
CA PRO A 52 -1.15 15.80 4.70
C PRO A 52 -2.66 15.89 4.41
N LEU A 53 -3.20 15.01 3.56
CA LEU A 53 -4.63 14.94 3.26
C LEU A 53 -5.41 14.41 4.47
N LEU A 54 -4.88 13.41 5.17
CA LEU A 54 -5.51 12.83 6.35
C LEU A 54 -5.71 13.87 7.45
N GLU A 55 -4.82 14.84 7.59
CA GLU A 55 -4.95 15.95 8.55
C GLU A 55 -6.19 16.83 8.29
N THR A 56 -6.70 16.84 7.05
CA THR A 56 -7.88 17.61 6.66
C THR A 56 -9.20 16.85 6.88
N CYS A 57 -9.12 15.57 7.23
CA CYS A 57 -10.27 14.69 7.40
C CYS A 57 -10.67 14.54 8.89
N GLY A 58 -11.84 13.97 9.15
CA GLY A 58 -12.28 13.72 10.52
C GLY A 58 -11.30 12.84 11.31
N ILE A 59 -10.99 13.21 12.55
CA ILE A 59 -9.92 12.60 13.37
C ILE A 59 -9.96 11.07 13.43
N HIS A 60 -11.16 10.48 13.50
CA HIS A 60 -11.30 9.03 13.57
C HIS A 60 -10.91 8.33 12.27
N LEU A 61 -11.26 8.90 11.11
CA LEU A 61 -10.88 8.33 9.82
C LEU A 61 -9.38 8.51 9.58
N ALA A 62 -8.86 9.70 9.85
CA ALA A 62 -7.43 10.00 9.70
C ALA A 62 -6.55 9.03 10.49
N VAL A 63 -6.87 8.80 11.78
CA VAL A 63 -6.14 7.85 12.63
C VAL A 63 -6.25 6.42 12.11
N LYS A 64 -7.44 6.01 11.63
CA LYS A 64 -7.64 4.66 11.11
C LYS A 64 -6.78 4.41 9.86
N ILE A 65 -6.86 5.29 8.87
CA ILE A 65 -6.13 5.15 7.60
C ILE A 65 -4.61 5.20 7.85
N ALA A 66 -4.15 6.15 8.68
CA ALA A 66 -2.73 6.23 9.04
C ALA A 66 -2.21 4.95 9.71
N ALA A 67 -2.98 4.36 10.64
CA ALA A 67 -2.60 3.09 11.28
C ALA A 67 -2.53 1.93 10.27
N GLN A 68 -3.44 1.88 9.29
CA GLN A 68 -3.42 0.87 8.23
C GLN A 68 -2.22 1.05 7.29
N HIS A 69 -1.81 2.29 6.99
CA HIS A 69 -0.58 2.58 6.24
C HIS A 69 0.65 2.10 6.99
N GLU A 70 0.75 2.40 8.28
CA GLU A 70 1.85 1.95 9.14
C GLU A 70 1.93 0.42 9.18
N GLU A 71 0.81 -0.28 9.36
CA GLU A 71 0.77 -1.75 9.38
C GLU A 71 1.24 -2.35 8.05
N ALA A 72 0.82 -1.78 6.91
CA ALA A 72 1.28 -2.22 5.60
C ALA A 72 2.79 -2.04 5.44
N LEU A 73 3.34 -0.89 5.87
CA LEU A 73 4.78 -0.63 5.79
C LEU A 73 5.60 -1.51 6.73
N GLU A 74 5.08 -1.85 7.93
CA GLU A 74 5.73 -2.79 8.84
C GLU A 74 5.81 -4.19 8.21
N LEU A 75 4.71 -4.68 7.63
CA LEU A 75 4.69 -5.97 6.92
C LEU A 75 5.70 -6.00 5.78
N ALA A 76 5.79 -4.92 4.99
CA ALA A 76 6.77 -4.81 3.91
C ALA A 76 8.20 -4.78 4.44
N GLN A 77 8.48 -4.04 5.51
CA GLN A 77 9.81 -4.00 6.11
C GLN A 77 10.24 -5.39 6.61
N ARG A 78 9.36 -6.09 7.32
CA ARG A 78 9.63 -7.45 7.81
C ARG A 78 9.80 -8.46 6.67
N ALA A 79 9.04 -8.32 5.58
CA ALA A 79 9.22 -9.15 4.40
C ALA A 79 10.62 -9.00 3.78
N ALA A 80 11.11 -7.76 3.71
CA ALA A 80 12.44 -7.47 3.19
C ALA A 80 13.56 -8.04 4.08
N GLU A 81 13.42 -7.93 5.40
CA GLU A 81 14.33 -8.51 6.39
C GLU A 81 14.39 -10.03 6.24
N CYS A 82 13.24 -10.71 6.28
CA CYS A 82 13.17 -12.16 6.10
C CYS A 82 13.79 -12.60 4.75
N TRP A 83 13.59 -11.83 3.68
CA TRP A 83 14.21 -12.14 2.40
C TRP A 83 15.75 -12.05 2.47
N SER A 84 16.27 -10.98 3.08
CA SER A 84 17.71 -10.75 3.23
C SER A 84 18.41 -11.80 4.09
N GLU A 85 17.69 -12.36 5.07
CA GLU A 85 18.17 -13.42 5.97
C GLU A 85 18.02 -14.82 5.38
N GLY A 86 17.43 -14.96 4.19
CA GLY A 86 17.20 -16.25 3.52
C GLY A 86 15.96 -17.00 4.01
N HIS A 87 15.12 -16.37 4.84
CA HIS A 87 13.81 -16.88 5.26
C HIS A 87 12.76 -16.68 4.16
N THR A 88 13.01 -17.23 2.97
CA THR A 88 12.24 -16.97 1.74
C THR A 88 10.76 -17.31 1.87
N ARG A 89 10.40 -18.41 2.54
CA ARG A 89 8.99 -18.78 2.76
C ARG A 89 8.25 -17.75 3.60
N ASP A 90 8.86 -17.26 4.67
CA ASP A 90 8.26 -16.28 5.57
C ASP A 90 8.17 -14.91 4.91
N ALA A 91 9.21 -14.53 4.15
CA ALA A 91 9.20 -13.35 3.31
C ALA A 91 8.01 -13.37 2.34
N VAL A 92 7.81 -14.46 1.59
CA VAL A 92 6.68 -14.61 0.65
C VAL A 92 5.33 -14.53 1.36
N ASN A 93 5.20 -15.13 2.55
CA ASN A 93 3.96 -15.01 3.33
C ASN A 93 3.69 -13.57 3.77
N LEU A 94 4.72 -12.83 4.18
CA LEU A 94 4.61 -11.41 4.54
C LEU A 94 4.29 -10.54 3.31
N MET A 95 4.89 -10.82 2.16
CA MET A 95 4.58 -10.14 0.89
C MET A 95 3.10 -10.29 0.51
N ARG A 96 2.54 -11.49 0.68
CA ARG A 96 1.09 -11.73 0.44
C ARG A 96 0.20 -10.92 1.39
N ARG A 97 0.59 -10.81 2.67
CA ARG A 97 -0.15 -10.01 3.65
C ARG A 97 -0.07 -8.52 3.35
N PHE A 98 1.13 -8.03 3.03
CA PHE A 98 1.34 -6.66 2.55
C PHE A 98 0.46 -6.37 1.34
N GLN A 99 0.47 -7.27 0.33
CA GLN A 99 -0.32 -7.10 -0.87
C GLN A 99 -1.82 -6.98 -0.55
N ALA A 100 -2.34 -7.89 0.26
CA ALA A 100 -3.75 -7.88 0.64
C ALA A 100 -4.15 -6.61 1.42
N LEU A 101 -3.30 -6.15 2.34
CA LEU A 101 -3.57 -4.96 3.15
C LEU A 101 -3.49 -3.69 2.30
N ALA A 102 -2.49 -3.54 1.43
CA ALA A 102 -2.39 -2.40 0.53
C ALA A 102 -3.58 -2.34 -0.44
N GLN A 103 -4.05 -3.48 -0.95
CA GLN A 103 -5.25 -3.54 -1.78
C GLN A 103 -6.52 -3.15 -1.00
N HIS A 104 -6.60 -3.55 0.28
CA HIS A 104 -7.70 -3.15 1.15
C HIS A 104 -7.73 -1.64 1.40
N ASN A 105 -6.56 -1.03 1.65
CA ASN A 105 -6.43 0.41 1.87
C ASN A 105 -6.96 1.19 0.66
N ILE A 106 -6.54 0.85 -0.56
CA ILE A 106 -7.02 1.47 -1.81
C ILE A 106 -8.55 1.45 -1.91
N ILE A 107 -9.16 0.29 -1.67
CA ILE A 107 -10.62 0.13 -1.74
C ILE A 107 -11.31 0.99 -0.67
N GLU A 108 -10.75 1.03 0.53
CA GLU A 108 -11.31 1.80 1.63
C GLU A 108 -11.18 3.31 1.40
N GLU A 109 -10.02 3.79 0.96
CA GLU A 109 -9.76 5.20 0.66
C GLU A 109 -10.67 5.70 -0.45
N GLU A 110 -10.83 4.94 -1.54
CA GLU A 110 -11.75 5.32 -2.62
C GLU A 110 -13.21 5.36 -2.18
N ARG A 111 -13.59 4.53 -1.20
CA ARG A 111 -14.97 4.44 -0.67
C ARG A 111 -15.27 5.50 0.39
N ASP A 112 -14.33 5.72 1.32
CA ASP A 112 -14.59 6.43 2.58
C ASP A 112 -13.83 7.75 2.67
N LEU A 113 -12.62 7.85 2.10
CA LEU A 113 -11.79 9.04 2.18
C LEU A 113 -12.07 10.02 1.02
N PHE A 114 -11.97 9.55 -0.22
CA PHE A 114 -12.06 10.42 -1.39
C PHE A 114 -13.39 11.17 -1.52
N PRO A 115 -14.56 10.57 -1.19
CA PRO A 115 -15.81 11.32 -1.20
C PRO A 115 -15.83 12.48 -0.20
N LEU A 116 -15.08 12.38 0.91
CA LEU A 116 -14.96 13.49 1.87
C LEU A 116 -14.05 14.58 1.32
N VAL A 117 -12.96 14.19 0.66
CA VAL A 117 -12.00 15.13 0.05
C VAL A 117 -12.65 15.93 -1.09
N GLU A 118 -13.51 15.31 -1.89
CA GLU A 118 -14.26 15.99 -2.96
C GLU A 118 -15.27 17.04 -2.43
N LEU A 119 -15.58 17.03 -1.13
CA LEU A 119 -16.47 17.98 -0.46
C LEU A 119 -15.73 19.13 0.25
N LEU A 120 -14.40 19.07 0.33
CA LEU A 120 -13.52 20.09 0.93
C LEU A 120 -13.09 21.15 -0.10
#